data_AF-A0A1Q3TG50-F1
#
_entry.id   AF-A0A1Q3TG50-F1
#
_cell.length_a   1.000
_cell.length_b   1.000
_cell.length_c   1.000
_cell.angle_alpha   90.00
_cell.angle_beta   90.00
_cell.angle_gamma   90.00
#
_symmetry.space_group_name_H-M   'P 1'
#
loop_
_entity.id
_entity.type
_entity.pdbx_description
1 polymer ?
#
loop_
_entity_poly.entity_id
_entity_poly.type
_entity_poly.pdbx_seq_one_letter_code
_entity_poly.pdbx_strand_id
1 'polypeptide(L)'
;MKPANQQEIMLYTRMGEAICQIQILEQALTHCLTLKLNPDVAESEANNFLLQQQQKTFGTAVRLAAKKGAYPEELQKSLEELLDQRNWLVHHAMRDSQQGNRIVVMESILKKVKSITDKAEKLQQLLEWDLIDFSASKGRNVSRLIEMMIREKGPRPVGI
;
A
#
# COMPACT_ATOMS: atom_id res chain seq x y z
N MET A 1 8.36 30.42 16.48
CA MET A 1 8.54 29.73 15.17
C MET A 1 7.92 30.60 14.09
N LYS A 2 8.53 30.67 12.90
CA LYS A 2 7.89 31.29 11.73
C LYS A 2 6.78 30.35 11.22
N PRO A 3 5.62 30.88 10.77
CA PRO A 3 4.59 30.06 10.15
C PRO A 3 5.10 29.42 8.86
N ALA A 4 4.58 28.23 8.54
CA ALA A 4 4.89 27.54 7.29
C ALA A 4 4.38 28.35 6.09
N ASN A 5 5.18 28.45 5.03
CA ASN A 5 4.74 29.06 3.79
C ASN A 5 3.90 28.09 2.95
N GLN A 6 3.31 28.58 1.86
CA GLN A 6 2.42 27.79 1.00
C GLN A 6 3.08 26.53 0.41
N GLN A 7 4.38 26.57 0.11
CA GLN A 7 5.10 25.40 -0.42
C GLN A 7 5.31 24.34 0.66
N GLU A 8 5.66 24.76 1.88
CA GLU A 8 5.80 23.87 3.03
C GLU A 8 4.46 23.24 3.40
N ILE A 9 3.37 24.03 3.41
CA ILE A 9 2.01 23.53 3.63
C ILE A 9 1.67 22.47 2.58
N MET A 10 1.90 22.76 1.30
CA MET A 10 1.64 21.81 0.20
C MET A 10 2.44 20.52 0.39
N LEU A 11 3.72 20.61 0.73
CA LEU A 11 4.57 19.44 0.99
C LEU A 11 4.01 18.60 2.13
N TYR A 12 3.70 19.20 3.28
CA TYR A 12 3.14 18.49 4.43
C TYR A 12 1.81 17.82 4.09
N THR A 13 0.94 18.51 3.35
CA THR A 13 -0.34 17.94 2.90
C THR A 13 -0.12 16.71 2.02
N ARG A 14 0.77 16.79 1.02
CA ARG A 14 1.05 15.66 0.12
C ARG A 14 1.74 14.50 0.84
N MET A 15 2.65 14.79 1.76
CA MET A 15 3.28 13.75 2.58
C MET A 15 2.25 13.05 3.46
N GLY A 16 1.33 13.81 4.07
CA GLY A 16 0.22 13.27 4.86
C GLY A 16 -0.68 12.36 4.02
N GLU A 17 -1.09 12.82 2.83
CA GLU A 17 -1.87 12.04 1.86
C GLU A 17 -1.18 10.71 1.51
N ALA A 18 0.12 10.75 1.18
CA ALA A 18 0.90 9.55 0.87
C ALA A 18 0.96 8.58 2.07
N ILE A 19 1.15 9.09 3.28
CA ILE A 19 1.18 8.27 4.51
C ILE A 19 -0.18 7.62 4.75
N CYS A 20 -1.28 8.37 4.63
CA CYS A 20 -2.64 7.85 4.76
C CYS A 20 -2.89 6.73 3.75
N GLN A 21 -2.51 6.92 2.47
CA GLN A 21 -2.71 5.90 1.45
C GLN A 21 -1.88 4.64 1.70
N ILE A 22 -0.65 4.78 2.20
CA ILE A 22 0.17 3.64 2.62
C ILE A 22 -0.46 2.88 3.80
N GLN A 23 -1.09 3.58 4.75
CA GLN A 23 -1.78 2.94 5.87
C GLN A 23 -3.02 2.16 5.40
N ILE A 24 -3.77 2.69 4.44
CA ILE A 24 -4.89 1.98 3.81
C ILE A 24 -4.37 0.71 3.11
N LEU A 25 -3.26 0.82 2.38
CA LEU A 25 -2.62 -0.33 1.75
C LEU A 25 -2.12 -1.36 2.78
N GLU A 26 -1.54 -0.93 3.89
CA GLU A 26 -1.11 -1.79 5.00
C GLU A 26 -2.28 -2.59 5.57
N GLN A 27 -3.43 -1.96 5.78
CA GLN A 27 -4.64 -2.64 6.20
C GLN A 27 -5.11 -3.65 5.15
N ALA A 28 -5.19 -3.27 3.87
CA ALA A 28 -5.56 -4.19 2.80
C ALA A 28 -4.63 -5.41 2.74
N LEU A 29 -3.31 -5.19 2.83
CA LEU A 29 -2.29 -6.25 2.83
C LEU A 29 -2.44 -7.20 4.02
N THR A 30 -2.63 -6.68 5.24
CA THR A 30 -2.78 -7.52 6.44
C THR A 30 -4.06 -8.36 6.40
N HIS A 31 -5.17 -7.81 5.89
CA HIS A 31 -6.40 -8.56 5.66
C HIS A 31 -6.22 -9.64 4.60
N CYS A 32 -5.61 -9.32 3.45
CA CYS A 32 -5.34 -10.30 2.41
C CYS A 32 -4.43 -11.44 2.92
N LEU A 33 -3.35 -11.11 3.63
CA LEU A 33 -2.46 -12.12 4.22
C LEU A 33 -3.18 -13.01 5.21
N THR A 34 -4.10 -12.47 6.00
CA THR A 34 -4.89 -13.27 6.96
C THR A 34 -5.67 -14.35 6.23
N LEU A 35 -6.38 -13.98 5.16
CA LEU A 35 -7.18 -14.90 4.36
C LEU A 35 -6.33 -15.89 3.55
N LYS A 36 -5.23 -15.43 2.96
CA LYS A 36 -4.37 -16.30 2.12
C LYS A 36 -3.56 -17.29 2.95
N LEU A 37 -3.12 -16.91 4.14
CA LEU A 37 -2.29 -17.77 5.00
C LEU A 37 -3.12 -18.69 5.90
N ASN A 38 -4.41 -18.40 6.08
CA ASN A 38 -5.30 -19.19 6.92
C ASN A 38 -6.65 -19.47 6.20
N PRO A 39 -6.64 -20.09 5.00
CA PRO A 39 -7.86 -20.24 4.20
C PRO A 39 -8.88 -21.24 4.77
N ASP A 40 -8.41 -22.18 5.60
CA ASP A 40 -9.18 -23.34 6.06
C ASP A 40 -9.37 -23.36 7.58
N VAL A 41 -8.99 -22.28 8.28
CA VAL A 41 -9.12 -22.17 9.74
C VAL A 41 -10.49 -21.64 10.14
N ALA A 42 -10.86 -21.82 11.41
CA ALA A 42 -12.04 -21.18 11.97
C ALA A 42 -11.88 -19.65 12.00
N GLU A 43 -12.99 -18.93 11.85
CA GLU A 43 -13.00 -17.45 11.83
C GLU A 43 -12.32 -16.84 13.07
N SER A 44 -12.51 -17.42 14.25
CA SER A 44 -11.87 -16.98 15.49
C SER A 44 -10.35 -17.03 15.43
N GLU A 45 -9.78 -18.06 14.80
CA GLU A 45 -8.33 -18.22 14.62
C GLU A 45 -7.80 -17.22 13.60
N ALA A 46 -8.52 -17.02 12.49
CA ALA A 46 -8.19 -15.99 11.50
C ALA A 46 -8.24 -14.57 12.10
N ASN A 47 -9.24 -14.28 12.94
CA ASN A 47 -9.36 -12.99 13.64
C ASN A 47 -8.21 -12.77 14.63
N ASN A 48 -7.80 -13.80 15.38
CA ASN A 48 -6.63 -13.72 16.25
C ASN A 48 -5.36 -13.42 15.46
N PHE A 49 -5.18 -14.06 14.30
CA PHE A 49 -4.06 -13.78 13.40
C PHE A 49 -4.10 -12.33 12.89
N LEU A 50 -5.27 -11.84 12.47
CA LEU A 50 -5.47 -10.47 12.00
C LEU A 50 -5.11 -9.44 13.07
N LEU A 51 -5.59 -9.61 14.30
CA LEU A 51 -5.29 -8.71 15.43
C LEU A 51 -3.79 -8.62 15.69
N GLN A 52 -3.06 -9.73 15.55
CA GLN A 52 -1.60 -9.73 15.65
C GLN A 52 -0.92 -9.03 14.47
N GLN A 53 -1.48 -9.10 13.26
CA GLN A 53 -0.92 -8.40 12.09
C GLN A 53 -1.22 -6.91 12.12
N GLN A 54 -2.38 -6.47 12.61
CA GLN A 54 -2.77 -5.06 12.68
C GLN A 54 -1.89 -4.23 13.63
N GLN A 55 -1.17 -4.87 14.55
CA GLN A 55 -0.17 -4.21 15.40
C GLN A 55 1.17 -3.98 14.68
N LYS A 56 1.31 -4.45 13.44
CA LYS A 56 2.58 -4.43 12.70
C LYS A 56 2.54 -3.40 11.60
N THR A 57 3.70 -2.82 11.31
CA THR A 57 3.88 -1.85 10.23
C THR A 57 3.86 -2.50 8.84
N PHE A 58 3.67 -1.68 7.81
CA PHE A 58 3.72 -2.03 6.40
C PHE A 58 4.98 -2.85 6.07
N GLY A 59 6.14 -2.38 6.53
CA GLY A 59 7.40 -3.09 6.30
C GLY A 59 7.43 -4.50 6.90
N THR A 60 6.76 -4.71 8.02
CA THR A 60 6.65 -6.04 8.63
C THR A 60 5.68 -6.93 7.85
N ALA A 61 4.56 -6.38 7.36
CA ALA A 61 3.60 -7.09 6.53
C ALA A 61 4.21 -7.52 5.19
N VAL A 62 4.97 -6.63 4.52
CA VAL A 62 5.69 -6.92 3.27
C VAL A 62 6.70 -8.06 3.46
N ARG A 63 7.48 -8.04 4.55
CA ARG A 63 8.43 -9.13 4.86
C ARG A 63 7.72 -10.44 5.16
N LEU A 64 6.57 -10.41 5.83
CA LEU A 64 5.79 -11.61 6.09
C LEU A 64 5.28 -12.20 4.77
N ALA A 65 4.77 -11.36 3.86
CA ALA A 65 4.32 -11.76 2.54
C ALA A 65 5.43 -12.46 1.74
N ALA A 66 6.62 -11.85 1.70
CA ALA A 66 7.82 -12.43 1.06
C ALA A 66 8.18 -13.79 1.66
N LYS A 67 8.30 -13.85 3.00
CA LYS A 67 8.67 -15.06 3.74
C LYS A 67 7.72 -16.23 3.49
N LYS A 68 6.44 -15.93 3.27
CA LYS A 68 5.40 -16.94 3.07
C LYS A 68 5.09 -17.22 1.60
N GLY A 69 5.70 -16.51 0.66
CA GLY A 69 5.38 -16.63 -0.76
C GLY A 69 3.92 -16.31 -1.04
N ALA A 70 3.37 -15.30 -0.36
CA ALA A 70 1.92 -15.03 -0.40
C ALA A 70 1.45 -14.44 -1.74
N TYR A 71 2.35 -13.87 -2.54
CA TYR A 71 2.04 -13.19 -3.80
C TYR A 71 3.00 -13.62 -4.92
N PRO A 72 2.58 -13.46 -6.19
CA PRO A 72 3.48 -13.56 -7.34
C PRO A 72 4.67 -12.61 -7.22
N GLU A 73 5.80 -12.99 -7.84
CA GLU A 73 7.08 -12.27 -7.75
C GLU A 73 6.96 -10.79 -8.11
N GLU A 74 6.26 -10.46 -9.20
CA GLU A 74 6.08 -9.08 -9.65
C GLU A 74 5.35 -8.19 -8.62
N LEU A 75 4.32 -8.74 -7.98
CA LEU A 75 3.55 -8.03 -6.95
C LEU A 75 4.36 -7.88 -5.67
N GLN A 76 5.08 -8.93 -5.26
CA GLN A 76 5.97 -8.87 -4.11
C GLN A 76 7.09 -7.84 -4.31
N LYS A 77 7.72 -7.81 -5.49
CA LYS A 77 8.73 -6.82 -5.84
C LYS A 77 8.19 -5.39 -5.75
N SER A 78 6.97 -5.17 -6.24
CA SER A 78 6.35 -3.84 -6.18
C SER A 78 6.03 -3.36 -4.76
N LEU A 79 5.66 -4.28 -3.87
CA LEU A 79 5.49 -3.99 -2.44
C LEU A 79 6.82 -3.59 -1.78
N GLU A 80 7.91 -4.27 -2.13
CA GLU A 80 9.26 -3.98 -1.63
C GLU A 80 9.78 -2.63 -2.15
N GLU A 81 9.58 -2.34 -3.43
CA GLU A 81 9.92 -1.03 -3.99
C GLU A 81 9.12 0.11 -3.32
N LEU A 82 7.83 -0.10 -3.04
CA LEU A 82 7.03 0.89 -2.30
C LEU A 82 7.52 1.02 -0.85
N LEU A 83 7.96 -0.06 -0.21
CA LEU A 83 8.55 -0.01 1.13
C LEU A 83 9.79 0.88 1.17
N ASP A 84 10.68 0.76 0.18
CA ASP A 84 11.86 1.62 0.07
C ASP A 84 11.47 3.09 -0.15
N GLN A 85 10.48 3.35 -1.01
CA GLN A 85 9.96 4.69 -1.23
C GLN A 85 9.32 5.30 0.02
N ARG A 86 8.57 4.51 0.79
CA ARG A 86 8.00 4.90 2.09
C ARG A 86 9.10 5.21 3.10
N ASN A 87 10.15 4.41 3.15
CA ASN A 87 11.30 4.66 4.04
C ASN A 87 12.00 5.97 3.66
N TRP A 88 12.15 6.25 2.36
CA TRP A 88 12.62 7.56 1.90
C TRP A 88 11.67 8.69 2.34
N LEU A 89 10.35 8.52 2.16
CA LEU A 89 9.35 9.53 2.52
C LEU A 89 9.44 9.93 4.00
N VAL A 90 9.56 8.94 4.88
CA VAL A 90 9.55 9.16 6.35
C VAL A 90 10.91 9.68 6.86
N HIS A 91 12.02 9.24 6.26
CA HIS A 91 13.35 9.53 6.82
C HIS A 91 14.11 10.64 6.08
N HIS A 92 13.81 10.91 4.81
CA HIS A 92 14.64 11.75 3.94
C HIS A 92 13.90 12.91 3.30
N ALA A 93 12.62 12.77 2.93
CA ALA A 93 11.89 13.77 2.13
C ALA A 93 11.97 15.20 2.70
N MET A 94 11.91 15.36 4.03
CA MET A 94 12.03 16.67 4.68
C MET A 94 13.44 17.24 4.68
N ARG A 95 14.46 16.40 4.77
CA ARG A 95 15.86 16.83 4.68
C ARG A 95 16.16 17.24 3.24
N ASP A 96 15.74 16.43 2.28
CA ASP A 96 15.98 16.63 0.86
C ASP A 96 15.29 17.92 0.38
N SER A 97 14.12 18.27 0.93
CA SER A 97 13.38 19.49 0.54
C SER A 97 14.05 20.80 0.95
N GLN A 98 15.03 20.75 1.84
CA GLN A 98 15.76 21.91 2.33
C GLN A 98 17.09 22.14 1.60
N GLN A 99 17.47 21.25 0.68
CA GLN A 99 18.76 21.30 -0.02
C GLN A 99 18.62 21.95 -1.40
N GLY A 100 19.56 22.84 -1.78
CA GLY A 100 19.68 23.34 -3.16
C GLY A 100 18.66 24.42 -3.57
N ASN A 101 18.38 24.52 -4.88
CA ASN A 101 17.39 25.46 -5.42
C ASN A 101 15.98 25.04 -5.00
N ARG A 102 15.42 25.77 -4.04
CA ARG A 102 14.14 25.47 -3.38
C ARG A 102 12.99 25.19 -4.34
N ILE A 103 12.90 25.90 -5.47
CA ILE A 103 11.78 25.73 -6.41
C ILE A 103 11.88 24.39 -7.14
N VAL A 104 13.04 24.12 -7.74
CA VAL A 104 13.30 22.88 -8.52
C VAL A 104 13.20 21.64 -7.63
N VAL A 105 13.76 21.75 -6.42
CA VAL A 105 13.80 20.64 -5.46
C VAL A 105 12.40 20.33 -4.92
N MET A 106 11.60 21.37 -4.64
CA MET A 106 10.23 21.18 -4.17
C MET A 106 9.35 20.49 -5.21
N GLU A 107 9.43 20.89 -6.49
CA GLU A 107 8.63 20.26 -7.54
C GLU A 107 8.99 18.77 -7.71
N SER A 108 10.29 18.45 -7.70
CA SER A 108 10.77 17.06 -7.78
C SER A 108 10.25 16.20 -6.62
N ILE A 109 10.32 16.73 -5.40
CA ILE A 109 9.84 16.04 -4.21
C ILE A 109 8.32 15.85 -4.26
N LEU A 110 7.55 16.89 -4.63
CA LEU A 110 6.10 16.78 -4.74
C LEU A 110 5.68 15.73 -5.77
N LYS A 111 6.38 15.64 -6.91
CA LYS A 111 6.15 14.58 -7.92
C LYS A 111 6.46 13.21 -7.34
N LYS A 112 7.57 13.06 -6.61
CA LYS A 112 7.95 11.79 -5.97
C LYS A 112 6.92 11.37 -4.91
N VAL A 113 6.50 12.28 -4.04
CA VAL A 113 5.46 12.02 -3.03
C VAL A 113 4.15 11.60 -3.69
N LYS A 114 3.72 12.31 -4.74
CA LYS A 114 2.53 11.92 -5.50
C LYS A 114 2.66 10.51 -6.10
N SER A 115 3.81 10.17 -6.69
CA SER A 115 4.03 8.85 -7.26
C SER A 115 3.95 7.72 -6.21
N ILE A 116 4.29 8.02 -4.95
CA ILE A 116 4.13 7.08 -3.83
C ILE A 116 2.66 6.86 -3.53
N THR A 117 1.86 7.93 -3.46
CA THR A 117 0.40 7.85 -3.28
C THR A 117 -0.24 7.01 -4.39
N ASP A 118 0.03 7.36 -5.65
CA ASP A 118 -0.55 6.70 -6.82
C ASP A 118 -0.12 5.21 -6.86
N LYS A 119 1.13 4.88 -6.51
CA LYS A 119 1.61 3.49 -6.42
C LYS A 119 0.95 2.72 -5.29
N ALA A 120 0.72 3.34 -4.13
CA ALA A 120 0.06 2.70 -3.01
C ALA A 120 -1.42 2.37 -3.33
N GLU A 121 -2.13 3.28 -4.00
CA GLU A 121 -3.49 3.05 -4.50
C GLU A 121 -3.54 1.91 -5.53
N LYS A 122 -2.65 1.94 -6.53
CA LYS A 122 -2.55 0.87 -7.54
C LYS A 122 -2.28 -0.49 -6.87
N LEU A 123 -1.36 -0.55 -5.91
CA LEU A 123 -1.05 -1.79 -5.20
C LEU A 123 -2.21 -2.30 -4.36
N GLN A 124 -3.00 -1.41 -3.75
CA GLN A 124 -4.19 -1.82 -3.02
C GLN A 124 -5.16 -2.54 -3.97
N GLN A 125 -5.41 -1.97 -5.14
CA GLN A 125 -6.30 -2.58 -6.13
C GLN A 125 -5.75 -3.92 -6.63
N LEU A 126 -4.44 -4.04 -6.84
CA LEU A 126 -3.80 -5.30 -7.23
C LEU A 126 -3.94 -6.39 -6.17
N LEU A 127 -3.78 -6.06 -4.89
CA LEU A 127 -3.98 -7.01 -3.79
C LEU A 127 -5.42 -7.52 -3.72
N GLU A 128 -6.39 -6.62 -3.90
CA GLU A 128 -7.82 -6.99 -3.89
C GLU A 128 -8.16 -7.93 -5.06
N TRP A 129 -7.65 -7.64 -6.26
CA TRP A 129 -7.79 -8.51 -7.42
C TRP A 129 -7.10 -9.87 -7.25
N ASP A 130 -5.91 -9.91 -6.66
CA ASP A 130 -5.21 -11.16 -6.34
C ASP A 130 -5.96 -11.98 -5.28
N LEU A 131 -6.58 -11.33 -4.28
CA LEU A 131 -7.43 -12.01 -3.30
C LEU A 131 -8.70 -12.61 -3.93
N ILE A 132 -9.29 -11.93 -4.93
CA ILE A 132 -10.42 -12.45 -5.71
C ILE A 132 -9.99 -13.72 -6.44
N ASP A 133 -8.86 -13.71 -7.14
CA ASP A 133 -8.34 -14.88 -7.86
C ASP A 133 -8.04 -16.04 -6.89
N PHE A 134 -7.42 -15.73 -5.76
CA PHE A 134 -7.17 -16.72 -4.73
C PHE A 134 -8.48 -17.34 -4.21
N SER A 135 -9.48 -16.52 -3.92
CA SER A 135 -10.79 -16.99 -3.42
C SER A 135 -11.50 -17.86 -4.46
N ALA A 136 -11.46 -17.47 -5.74
CA ALA A 136 -11.98 -18.28 -6.84
C ALA A 136 -11.25 -19.62 -6.97
N SER A 137 -9.91 -19.63 -6.83
CA SER A 137 -9.11 -20.87 -6.84
C SER A 137 -9.47 -21.82 -5.68
N LYS A 138 -10.03 -21.29 -4.60
CA LYS A 138 -10.56 -22.05 -3.46
C LYS A 138 -12.05 -22.42 -3.62
N GLY A 139 -12.62 -22.23 -4.81
CA GLY A 139 -14.00 -22.60 -5.12
C GLY A 139 -15.06 -21.66 -4.56
N ARG A 140 -14.68 -20.46 -4.10
CA ARG A 140 -15.64 -19.46 -3.61
C ARG A 140 -16.27 -18.74 -4.80
N ASN A 141 -17.58 -18.49 -4.74
CA ASN A 141 -18.25 -17.66 -5.75
C ASN A 141 -17.89 -16.18 -5.53
N VAL A 142 -17.14 -15.60 -6.46
CA VAL A 142 -16.64 -14.22 -6.40
C VAL A 142 -17.35 -13.27 -7.37
N SER A 143 -18.39 -13.71 -8.09
CA SER A 143 -19.01 -12.92 -9.18
C SER A 143 -19.48 -11.54 -8.72
N ARG A 144 -20.13 -11.47 -7.55
CA ARG A 144 -20.56 -10.19 -6.95
C ARG A 144 -19.39 -9.29 -6.55
N LEU A 145 -18.27 -9.86 -6.12
CA LEU A 145 -17.06 -9.10 -5.78
C LEU A 145 -16.43 -8.49 -7.03
N ILE A 146 -16.40 -9.25 -8.13
CA ILE A 146 -15.90 -8.76 -9.42
C ILE A 146 -16.77 -7.59 -9.92
N GLU A 147 -18.10 -7.74 -9.89
CA GLU A 147 -19.04 -6.68 -10.29
C GLU A 147 -18.84 -5.41 -9.45
N MET A 148 -18.72 -5.56 -8.13
CA MET A 148 -18.46 -4.46 -7.20
C MET A 148 -17.12 -3.77 -7.49
N MET A 149 -16.05 -4.54 -7.68
CA MET A 149 -14.72 -4.02 -7.98
C MET A 149 -14.71 -3.20 -9.27
N ILE A 150 -15.34 -3.71 -10.34
CA ILE A 150 -15.42 -2.99 -11.62
C ILE A 150 -16.19 -1.68 -11.47
N ARG A 151 -17.30 -1.70 -10.72
CA ARG A 151 -18.12 -0.51 -10.48
C ARG A 151 -17.39 0.57 -9.68
N GLU A 152 -16.64 0.17 -8.65
CA GLU A 152 -16.06 1.10 -7.68
C GLU A 152 -14.64 1.54 -8.03
N LYS A 153 -13.84 0.65 -8.62
CA LYS A 153 -12.41 0.86 -8.86
C LYS A 153 -12.02 0.67 -10.32
N GLY A 154 -12.99 0.40 -11.19
CA GLY A 154 -12.73 0.13 -12.60
C GLY A 154 -12.20 -1.28 -12.86
N PRO A 155 -11.89 -1.59 -14.13
CA PRO A 155 -11.42 -2.90 -14.53
C PRO A 155 -10.07 -3.24 -13.88
N ARG A 156 -9.73 -4.54 -13.87
CA ARG A 156 -8.42 -5.02 -13.41
C ARG A 156 -7.29 -4.21 -14.08
N PRO A 157 -6.33 -3.66 -13.30
CA PRO A 157 -5.17 -3.00 -13.86
C PRO A 157 -4.38 -3.95 -14.76
N VAL A 158 -4.04 -3.50 -15.97
CA VAL A 158 -3.19 -4.26 -16.89
C VAL A 158 -1.73 -3.93 -16.56
N GLY A 159 -0.98 -4.92 -16.07
CA GLY A 159 0.44 -4.80 -15.74
C GLY A 159 0.75 -4.18 -14.38
N ILE A 160 1.86 -4.63 -13.80
CA ILE A 160 2.47 -4.08 -12.59
C ILE A 160 3.49 -3.01 -12.97
#